data_AF-A0A0Q0BU01-F1
#
_entry.id   AF-A0A0Q0BU01-F1
#
_cell.length_a   1.000
_cell.length_b   1.000
_cell.length_c   1.000
_cell.angle_alpha   90.00
_cell.angle_beta   90.00
_cell.angle_gamma   90.00
#
_symmetry.space_group_name_H-M   'P 1'
#
loop_
_entity.id
_entity.type
_entity.pdbx_description
1 polymer ?
#
loop_
_entity_poly.entity_id
_entity_poly.type
_entity_poly.pdbx_seq_one_letter_code
_entity_poly.pdbx_strand_id
1 'polypeptide(L)' 'MGGSITGEHGVGREKINQMCAQFNSDELTFFHAIKAAFDASGMLNPGKNIPTLQRCAEFGAMHIHAGQLPFPELERF' A
#
# COMPACT_ATOMS: atom_id res chain seq x y z
N MET A 1 -19.23 3.23 -8.02
CA MET A 1 -19.01 4.70 -7.97
C MET A 1 -17.51 4.96 -7.89
N GLY A 2 -16.98 5.94 -8.65
CA GLY A 2 -15.55 6.29 -8.70
C GLY A 2 -15.19 7.53 -7.85
N GLY A 3 -15.55 7.51 -6.56
CA GLY A 3 -15.22 8.59 -5.62
C GLY A 3 -13.80 8.49 -5.08
N SER A 4 -13.31 9.55 -4.43
CA SER A 4 -11.99 9.55 -3.78
C SER A 4 -12.06 9.05 -2.33
N ILE A 5 -11.06 8.28 -1.88
CA ILE A 5 -10.95 7.81 -0.48
C ILE A 5 -10.67 8.97 0.49
N THR A 6 -10.18 10.09 -0.03
CA THR A 6 -9.95 11.30 0.74
C THR A 6 -10.25 12.55 -0.08
N GLY A 7 -10.89 13.53 0.55
CA GLY A 7 -11.12 14.86 -0.04
C GLY A 7 -9.93 15.77 0.24
N GLU A 8 -9.83 16.25 1.48
CA GLU A 8 -8.81 17.21 1.90
C GLU A 8 -7.84 16.68 2.97
N HIS A 9 -8.27 15.72 3.79
CA HIS A 9 -7.51 15.24 4.95
C HIS A 9 -6.32 14.32 4.60
N GLY A 10 -6.20 13.89 3.35
CA GLY A 10 -5.14 12.97 2.91
C GLY A 10 -5.34 11.53 3.40
N VAL A 11 -4.28 10.73 3.29
CA VAL A 11 -4.31 9.27 3.48
C VAL A 11 -3.82 8.88 4.88
N GLY A 12 -2.63 9.37 5.26
CA GLY A 12 -2.02 9.08 6.56
C GLY A 12 -1.83 7.58 6.81
N ARG A 13 -2.12 7.14 8.05
CA ARG A 13 -2.18 5.71 8.41
C ARG A 13 -3.58 5.12 8.25
N GLU A 14 -4.60 5.94 8.45
CA GLU A 14 -5.98 5.50 8.60
C GLU A 14 -6.57 5.03 7.28
N LYS A 15 -6.17 5.66 6.17
CA LYS A 15 -6.74 5.38 4.84
C LYS A 15 -5.77 4.67 3.88
N ILE A 16 -4.62 4.25 4.38
CA ILE A 16 -3.54 3.69 3.55
C ILE A 16 -3.93 2.35 2.91
N ASN A 17 -4.83 1.60 3.55
CA ASN A 17 -5.27 0.31 3.01
C ASN A 17 -6.21 0.48 1.81
N GLN A 18 -7.01 1.55 1.80
CA GLN A 18 -7.95 1.89 0.74
C GLN A 18 -7.25 2.43 -0.52
N MET A 19 -5.97 2.81 -0.42
CA MET A 19 -5.15 3.20 -1.58
C MET A 19 -5.14 2.12 -2.66
N CYS A 20 -5.10 0.84 -2.28
CA CYS A 20 -5.04 -0.29 -3.22
C CYS A 20 -6.38 -0.53 -3.94
N ALA A 21 -7.47 0.08 -3.47
CA ALA A 21 -8.77 0.05 -4.13
C ALA A 21 -8.98 1.26 -5.07
N GLN A 22 -8.28 2.38 -4.82
CA GLN A 22 -8.41 3.60 -5.63
C GLN A 22 -7.36 3.68 -6.75
N PHE A 23 -6.14 3.19 -6.51
CA PHE A 23 -5.01 3.29 -7.42
C PHE A 23 -4.58 1.91 -7.91
N ASN A 24 -4.18 1.83 -9.17
CA ASN A 24 -3.65 0.60 -9.76
C ASN A 24 -2.16 0.39 -9.40
N SER A 25 -1.60 -0.76 -9.80
CA SER A 25 -0.22 -1.14 -9.49
C SER A 25 0.82 -0.17 -10.04
N ASP A 26 0.58 0.40 -11.21
CA ASP A 26 1.53 1.27 -11.91
C ASP A 26 1.59 2.64 -11.21
N GLU A 27 0.43 3.16 -10.80
CA GLU A 27 0.33 4.38 -10.00
C GLU A 27 1.01 4.24 -8.63
N LEU A 28 0.77 3.12 -7.94
CA LEU A 28 1.43 2.84 -6.66
C LEU A 28 2.94 2.69 -6.80
N THR A 29 3.40 2.02 -7.87
CA THR A 29 4.83 1.92 -8.21
C THR A 29 5.44 3.29 -8.45
N PHE A 30 4.72 4.16 -9.17
CA PHE A 30 5.18 5.52 -9.42
C PHE A 30 5.27 6.36 -8.14
N PHE A 31 4.30 6.23 -7.22
CA PHE A 31 4.39 6.89 -5.91
C PHE A 31 5.61 6.44 -5.12
N HIS A 32 5.93 5.15 -5.12
CA HIS A 32 7.15 4.62 -4.51
C HIS A 32 8.41 5.17 -5.18
N ALA A 33 8.43 5.30 -6.51
CA ALA A 33 9.57 5.86 -7.24
C ALA A 33 9.82 7.33 -6.86
N ILE A 34 8.76 8.15 -6.78
CA ILE A 34 8.88 9.54 -6.30
C ILE A 34 9.38 9.54 -4.86
N LYS A 35 8.82 8.71 -3.98
CA LYS A 35 9.25 8.62 -2.59
C LYS A 35 10.73 8.28 -2.47
N ALA A 36 11.22 7.30 -3.23
CA ALA A 36 12.62 6.90 -3.24
C ALA A 36 13.55 8.01 -3.79
N ALA A 37 13.09 8.81 -4.75
CA ALA A 37 13.85 9.94 -5.27
C ALA A 37 14.12 11.03 -4.23
N PHE A 38 13.19 11.23 -3.28
CA PHE A 38 13.31 12.27 -2.25
C PHE A 38 13.65 11.75 -0.84
N ASP A 39 13.51 10.45 -0.59
CA ASP A 39 13.75 9.81 0.70
C ASP A 39 14.28 8.39 0.49
N ALA A 40 15.48 8.31 -0.10
CA ALA A 40 16.12 7.04 -0.45
C ALA A 40 16.35 6.12 0.75
N SER A 41 16.53 6.68 1.96
CA SER A 41 16.66 5.90 3.21
C SER A 41 15.34 5.63 3.91
N GLY A 42 14.21 6.12 3.39
CA GLY A 42 12.88 5.83 3.92
C GLY A 42 12.58 6.42 5.31
N MET A 43 13.28 7.49 5.72
CA MET A 43 13.18 8.05 7.07
C MET A 43 11.95 8.94 7.26
N LEU A 44 11.43 9.54 6.19
CA LEU A 44 10.33 10.50 6.28
C LEU A 44 8.99 9.78 6.36
N ASN A 45 8.47 9.64 7.57
CA ASN A 45 7.16 9.02 7.86
C ASN A 45 7.03 7.57 7.32
N PRO A 46 7.86 6.63 7.83
CA PRO A 46 7.80 5.23 7.40
C PRO A 46 6.40 4.63 7.61
N GLY A 47 5.94 3.84 6.64
CA GLY A 47 4.66 3.13 6.71
C GLY A 47 3.40 4.01 6.59
N LYS A 48 3.53 5.26 6.12
CA LYS A 48 2.41 6.19 5.86
C LYS A 48 2.30 6.53 4.38
N ASN A 49 1.10 6.96 3.97
CA ASN A 49 0.76 7.57 2.67
C ASN A 49 0.84 6.67 1.42
N ILE A 50 1.79 5.72 1.35
CA ILE A 50 1.91 4.79 0.22
C ILE A 50 1.89 3.36 0.76
N PRO A 51 0.94 2.50 0.35
CA PRO A 51 0.87 1.13 0.84
C PRO A 51 2.03 0.28 0.32
N THR A 52 2.46 -0.69 1.10
CA THR A 52 3.32 -1.78 0.61
C THR A 52 2.46 -2.81 -0.13
N LEU A 53 3.10 -3.62 -0.99
CA LEU A 53 2.42 -4.74 -1.67
C LEU A 53 1.78 -5.70 -0.66
N GLN A 54 2.49 -5.99 0.44
CA GLN A 54 1.98 -6.78 1.56
C GLN A 54 0.66 -6.20 2.09
N ARG A 55 0.61 -4.90 2.36
CA ARG A 55 -0.61 -4.25 2.88
C ARG A 55 -1.78 -4.34 1.91
N CYS A 56 -1.53 -4.20 0.62
CA CYS A 56 -2.56 -4.39 -0.40
C CYS A 56 -3.07 -5.84 -0.41
N ALA A 57 -2.18 -6.83 -0.31
CA ALA A 57 -2.55 -8.24 -0.28
C ALA A 57 -3.32 -8.62 1.00
N GLU A 58 -2.95 -8.06 2.15
CA GLU A 58 -3.62 -8.31 3.43
C GLU A 58 -5.01 -7.65 3.50
N PHE A 59 -5.13 -6.41 3.00
CA PHE A 59 -6.43 -5.72 2.93
C PHE A 59 -7.40 -6.39 1.95
N GLY A 60 -6.88 -7.08 0.92
CA GLY A 60 -7.64 -7.93 0.02
C GLY A 60 -8.24 -9.20 0.65
N ALA A 61 -8.22 -9.33 1.98
CA ALA A 61 -8.64 -10.52 2.73
C ALA A 61 -7.83 -11.76 2.33
N MET A 62 -6.53 -11.70 2.59
CA MET A 62 -5.62 -12.83 2.35
C MET A 62 -6.19 -14.14 2.91
N HIS A 63 -6.58 -15.03 2.00
CA HIS A 63 -7.22 -16.29 2.34
C HIS A 63 -6.21 -17.42 2.19
N ILE A 64 -5.83 -18.05 3.30
CA ILE A 64 -4.92 -19.20 3.30
C ILE A 64 -5.74 -20.44 2.96
N HIS A 65 -5.58 -20.96 1.74
CA HIS A 65 -6.25 -22.18 1.32
C HIS A 65 -5.34 -23.38 1.59
N ALA A 66 -5.81 -24.36 2.37
CA ALA A 66 -5.07 -25.60 2.66
C ALA A 66 -3.63 -25.38 3.21
N GLY A 67 -3.42 -24.33 4.01
CA GLY A 67 -2.12 -24.02 4.61
C GLY A 67 -1.09 -23.42 3.64
N GLN A 68 -1.47 -23.13 2.39
CA GLN A 68 -0.62 -22.46 1.41
C GLN A 68 -0.82 -20.95 1.48
N LEU A 69 0.25 -20.22 1.76
CA LEU A 69 0.27 -18.76 1.79
C LEU A 69 0.44 -18.22 0.37
N PRO A 70 -0.44 -17.32 -0.10
CA PRO A 70 -0.17 -16.58 -1.34
C PRO A 70 0.99 -15.60 -1.11
N PHE A 71 1.92 -15.57 -2.09
CA PHE A 71 3.12 -14.72 -2.10
C PHE A 71 3.99 -14.88 -0.84
N PRO A 72 4.52 -16.09 -0.58
CA PRO A 72 5.33 -16.36 0.61
C PRO A 72 6.64 -15.55 0.66
N GLU A 73 7.11 -15.04 -0.48
CA GLU A 73 8.32 -14.23 -0.62
C GLU A 73 8.17 -12.78 -0.10
N LEU A 74 6.95 -12.31 0.12
CA LEU A 74 6.72 -10.97 0.64
C LEU A 74 6.99 -10.94 2.14
N GLU A 75 7.95 -10.10 2.55
CA GLU A 75 8.28 -9.86 3.95
C GLU A 75 7.06 -9.31 4.69
N ARG A 76 6.83 -9.83 5.88
CA ARG A 76 5.80 -9.40 6.83
C ARG A 76 6.56 -9.12 8.11
N PHE A 77 6.42 -7.91 8.65
CA PHE A 77 7.14 -7.33 9.80
C PHE A 77 8.38 -6.51 9.44
#